data_AF-A0A7G3ZHL0-F1
#
_entry.id   AF-A0A7G3ZHL0-F1
#
_cell.length_a   1.000
_cell.length_b   1.000
_cell.length_c   1.000
_cell.angle_alpha   90.00
_cell.angle_beta   90.00
_cell.angle_gamma   90.00
#
_symmetry.space_group_name_H-M   'P 1'
#
loop_
_entity.id
_entity.type
_entity.pdbx_description
1 polymer ?
#
loop_
_entity_poly.entity_id
_entity_poly.type
_entity_poly.pdbx_seq_one_letter_code
_entity_poly.pdbx_strand_id
1 'polypeptide(L)'
;MMFPVIQSPCVFETLPSLNMFGFEQPVVAPVPKRRRGLGRSSGQYLRYMPSRASASLRYTVDESPEGYTLSLWKEVPDGLVAGAVESEVVKLKEESYRPNYHLVRDMWGNSYFLEEEADEEELMREAFSRLNMKTVSRKVARSLFQEYEIDLNHRGDELTVTSHKDGVSKAFEIGCRIDDVKVVGCKLNETLEYGILQIALVKSDECRGKTDNLARLIQWSQSQSTGNSEEEESQESEKARRAAEAEAQEAADKAIEEADIRAKVEAQVAAKLEAEIEARKAEEQRKKEEQQRNEEKERKQREAELRRRIAEEEREKRVKEEARRLKEQQLKEKKAFLIEQQRAKRLRSEQAKTASSPKTVTININFGNDDSNEREDTKERSDSLRRYQSPILEDVDDAEIQRFNESLSRSPQGSPILEEI
;
A
#
# COMPACT_ATOMS: atom_id res chain seq x y z
N MET A 1 19.95 57.05 -0.86
CA MET A 1 20.64 55.91 -1.50
C MET A 1 19.62 55.19 -2.35
N MET A 2 19.73 55.30 -3.67
CA MET A 2 18.85 54.67 -4.65
C MET A 2 19.54 53.39 -5.14
N PHE A 3 18.87 52.24 -5.02
CA PHE A 3 19.34 50.99 -5.65
C PHE A 3 18.80 50.94 -7.09
N PRO A 4 19.65 50.67 -8.10
CA PRO A 4 19.18 50.46 -9.46
C PRO A 4 18.57 49.05 -9.59
N VAL A 5 17.35 49.00 -10.13
CA VAL A 5 16.66 47.80 -10.56
C VAL A 5 17.40 47.25 -11.78
N ILE A 6 18.16 46.18 -11.61
CA ILE A 6 18.76 45.43 -12.72
C ILE A 6 17.64 44.54 -13.28
N GLN A 7 17.01 44.98 -14.36
CA GLN A 7 16.19 44.10 -15.20
C GLN A 7 17.16 43.20 -16.00
N SER A 8 17.22 41.92 -15.62
CA SER A 8 17.85 40.90 -16.46
C SER A 8 16.98 40.67 -17.71
N PRO A 9 17.56 40.65 -18.92
CA PRO A 9 16.80 40.32 -20.11
C PRO A 9 16.49 38.82 -20.07
N CYS A 10 15.24 38.47 -19.74
CA CYS A 10 14.70 37.14 -20.01
C CYS A 10 14.58 37.00 -21.54
N VAL A 11 15.63 36.46 -22.16
CA VAL A 11 15.56 35.93 -23.53
C VAL A 11 14.81 34.61 -23.42
N PHE A 12 13.52 34.64 -23.73
CA PHE A 12 12.77 33.41 -23.95
C PHE A 12 13.29 32.78 -25.25
N GLU A 13 13.88 31.59 -25.14
CA GLU A 13 14.07 30.72 -26.30
C GLU A 13 12.71 30.49 -26.96
N THR A 14 12.59 30.90 -28.22
CA THR A 14 11.43 30.61 -29.05
C THR A 14 11.35 29.10 -29.23
N LEU A 15 10.35 28.48 -28.61
CA LEU A 15 9.99 27.09 -28.85
C LEU A 15 9.86 26.86 -30.37
N PRO A 16 10.41 25.77 -30.92
CA PRO A 16 10.28 25.47 -32.33
C PRO A 16 8.79 25.34 -32.67
N SER A 17 8.31 26.23 -33.53
CA SER A 17 6.97 26.14 -34.10
C SER A 17 6.87 24.85 -34.91
N LEU A 18 6.32 23.82 -34.29
CA LEU A 18 6.01 22.54 -34.91
C LEU A 18 4.80 22.71 -35.86
N ASN A 19 5.00 23.43 -36.96
CA ASN A 19 4.08 23.50 -38.09
C ASN A 19 4.81 23.02 -39.34
N MET A 20 5.08 21.71 -39.40
CA MET A 20 5.63 21.11 -40.62
C MET A 20 5.16 19.68 -40.89
N PHE A 21 3.92 19.37 -40.50
CA PHE A 21 3.18 18.27 -41.13
C PHE A 21 1.89 18.82 -41.73
N GLY A 22 1.91 18.94 -43.05
CA GLY A 22 0.78 19.34 -43.88
C GLY A 22 -0.32 18.28 -43.87
N PHE A 23 -1.12 18.29 -42.82
CA PHE A 23 -2.50 17.84 -42.91
C PHE A 23 -3.34 19.04 -43.33
N GLU A 24 -3.97 18.90 -44.49
CA GLU A 24 -4.97 19.80 -45.02
C GLU A 24 -5.96 20.19 -43.91
N GLN A 25 -5.94 21.45 -43.52
CA GLN A 25 -7.02 22.00 -42.69
C GLN A 25 -8.30 21.94 -43.54
N PRO A 26 -9.37 21.25 -43.10
CA PRO A 26 -10.67 21.51 -43.69
C PRO A 26 -10.99 22.97 -43.40
N VAL A 27 -11.18 23.74 -44.46
CA VAL A 27 -11.67 25.11 -44.41
C VAL A 27 -12.96 25.11 -43.59
N VAL A 28 -12.87 25.50 -42.32
CA VAL A 28 -14.03 25.70 -41.46
C VAL A 28 -14.71 26.97 -41.97
N ALA A 29 -15.63 26.79 -42.91
CA ALA A 29 -16.54 27.83 -43.31
C ALA A 29 -17.26 28.36 -42.05
N PRO A 30 -17.43 29.69 -41.89
CA PRO A 30 -18.14 30.25 -40.75
C PRO A 30 -19.57 29.72 -40.76
N VAL A 31 -19.87 28.83 -39.81
CA VAL A 31 -21.21 28.28 -39.62
C VAL A 31 -22.16 29.45 -39.36
N PRO A 32 -23.22 29.64 -40.17
CA PRO A 32 -24.16 30.72 -39.96
C PRO A 32 -24.80 30.55 -38.59
N LYS A 33 -24.64 31.59 -37.77
CA LYS A 33 -25.19 31.72 -36.42
C LYS A 33 -26.71 31.61 -36.48
N ARG A 34 -27.23 30.38 -36.46
CA ARG A 34 -28.66 30.12 -36.28
C ARG A 34 -29.04 30.67 -34.91
N ARG A 35 -29.73 31.82 -34.89
CA ARG A 35 -30.55 32.23 -33.75
C ARG A 35 -31.41 31.03 -33.39
N ARG A 36 -31.09 30.34 -32.29
CA ARG A 36 -32.02 29.41 -31.65
C ARG A 36 -33.24 30.24 -31.32
N GLY A 37 -34.29 30.08 -32.12
CA GLY A 37 -35.61 30.56 -31.77
C GLY A 37 -35.93 30.04 -30.38
N LEU A 38 -36.51 30.91 -29.56
CA LEU A 38 -37.21 30.56 -28.34
C LEU A 38 -38.34 29.59 -28.73
N GLY A 39 -37.98 28.31 -28.87
CA GLY A 39 -38.91 27.22 -28.98
C GLY A 39 -39.65 27.17 -27.66
N ARG A 40 -40.85 27.75 -27.66
CA ARG A 40 -41.86 27.54 -26.65
C ARG A 40 -42.20 26.05 -26.64
N SER A 41 -41.42 25.25 -25.92
CA SER A 41 -41.88 23.95 -25.42
C SER A 41 -42.79 24.20 -24.22
N SER A 42 -43.95 24.77 -24.52
CA SER A 42 -45.17 24.64 -23.73
C SER A 42 -45.63 23.20 -23.94
N GLY A 43 -45.51 22.37 -22.91
CA GLY A 43 -45.86 20.96 -23.03
C GLY A 43 -45.27 20.11 -21.92
N GLN A 44 -45.82 20.26 -20.72
CA GLN A 44 -46.12 19.13 -19.85
C GLN A 44 -44.95 18.14 -19.58
N TYR A 45 -43.85 18.65 -19.02
CA TYR A 45 -43.06 17.86 -18.08
C TYR A 45 -42.90 18.66 -16.79
N LEU A 46 -44.03 18.92 -16.12
CA LEU A 46 -44.04 18.80 -14.67
C LEU A 46 -43.72 17.33 -14.39
N ARG A 47 -42.43 16.96 -14.52
CA ARG A 47 -41.88 15.84 -13.78
C ARG A 47 -42.33 16.16 -12.37
N TYR A 48 -43.22 15.31 -11.85
CA TYR A 48 -43.33 15.09 -10.42
C TYR A 48 -41.88 14.97 -9.94
N MET A 49 -41.31 16.09 -9.47
CA MET A 49 -40.16 16.00 -8.59
C MET A 49 -40.74 15.21 -7.44
N PRO A 50 -40.28 13.96 -7.23
CA PRO A 50 -40.78 13.16 -6.13
C PRO A 50 -40.65 14.07 -4.93
N SER A 51 -41.80 14.38 -4.32
CA SER A 51 -41.86 15.14 -3.08
C SER A 51 -41.00 14.32 -2.14
N ARG A 52 -39.72 14.69 -2.03
CA ARG A 52 -38.78 14.00 -1.16
C ARG A 52 -39.39 14.18 0.21
N ALA A 53 -39.91 13.09 0.77
CA ALA A 53 -40.30 13.07 2.17
C ALA A 53 -39.12 13.69 2.92
N SER A 54 -39.38 14.80 3.61
CA SER A 54 -38.36 15.55 4.33
C SER A 54 -37.60 14.55 5.20
N ALA A 55 -36.32 14.33 4.87
CA ALA A 55 -35.51 13.36 5.59
C ALA A 55 -35.50 13.78 7.06
N SER A 56 -35.87 12.88 7.96
CA SER A 56 -35.84 13.18 9.39
C SER A 56 -34.38 13.34 9.82
N LEU A 57 -34.03 14.53 10.29
CA LEU A 57 -32.72 14.81 10.85
C LEU A 57 -32.56 14.00 12.15
N ARG A 58 -31.56 13.12 12.20
CA ARG A 58 -31.20 12.38 13.43
C ARG A 58 -30.27 13.26 14.27
N TYR A 59 -30.60 13.46 15.54
CA TYR A 59 -29.79 14.27 16.44
C TYR A 59 -29.86 13.79 17.88
N THR A 60 -28.83 14.12 18.66
CA THR A 60 -28.78 13.98 20.12
C THR A 60 -28.36 15.31 20.74
N VAL A 61 -28.85 15.60 21.94
CA VAL A 61 -28.49 16.81 22.67
C VAL A 61 -28.00 16.41 24.05
N ASP A 62 -26.76 16.80 24.35
CA ASP A 62 -26.12 16.55 25.63
C ASP A 62 -25.96 17.88 26.39
N GLU A 63 -26.27 17.89 27.69
CA GLU A 63 -26.08 19.07 28.53
C GLU A 63 -24.66 19.09 29.12
N SER A 64 -24.00 20.25 29.04
CA SER A 64 -22.70 20.49 29.66
C SER A 64 -22.81 21.69 30.62
N PRO A 65 -21.87 21.86 31.57
CA PRO A 65 -21.89 23.00 32.49
C PRO A 65 -21.79 24.36 31.76
N GLU A 66 -21.14 24.38 30.60
CA GLU A 66 -20.98 25.59 29.78
C GLU A 66 -22.17 25.81 28.81
N GLY A 67 -22.99 24.79 28.55
CA GLY A 67 -24.08 24.91 27.60
C GLY A 67 -24.72 23.59 27.16
N TYR A 68 -24.96 23.47 25.86
CA TYR A 68 -25.46 22.25 25.24
C TYR A 68 -24.55 21.81 24.09
N THR A 69 -24.48 20.52 23.84
CA THR A 69 -23.80 19.94 22.69
C THR A 69 -24.83 19.24 21.82
N LEU A 70 -25.17 19.84 20.68
CA LEU A 70 -26.03 19.27 19.66
C LEU A 70 -25.18 18.43 18.71
N SER A 71 -25.43 17.12 18.67
CA SER A 71 -24.77 16.20 17.75
C SER A 71 -25.75 15.81 16.63
N LEU A 72 -25.45 16.23 15.40
CA LEU A 72 -26.23 15.90 14.20
C LEU A 72 -25.62 14.70 13.49
N TRP A 73 -26.46 13.73 13.14
CA TRP A 73 -26.05 12.48 12.50
C TRP A 73 -26.56 12.45 11.06
N LYS A 74 -25.65 12.15 10.13
CA LYS A 74 -25.95 12.04 8.69
C LYS A 74 -25.34 10.77 8.13
N GLU A 75 -26.13 10.03 7.36
CA GLU A 75 -25.65 8.83 6.66
C GLU A 75 -24.65 9.22 5.56
N VAL A 76 -23.58 8.45 5.48
CA VAL A 76 -22.49 8.63 4.51
C VAL A 76 -22.88 7.88 3.24
N PRO A 77 -23.01 8.54 2.08
CA PRO A 77 -23.29 7.86 0.83
C PRO A 77 -22.21 6.83 0.49
N ASP A 78 -22.64 5.68 -0.02
CA ASP A 78 -21.74 4.62 -0.47
C ASP A 78 -20.68 5.15 -1.45
N GLY A 79 -19.44 4.71 -1.26
CA GLY A 79 -18.32 5.10 -2.10
C GLY A 79 -17.73 6.48 -1.82
N LEU A 80 -18.37 7.34 -1.02
CA LEU A 80 -17.81 8.66 -0.70
C LEU A 80 -16.47 8.54 0.07
N VAL A 81 -16.41 7.62 1.03
CA VAL A 81 -15.19 7.34 1.80
C VAL A 81 -14.13 6.71 0.91
N ALA A 82 -14.50 5.73 0.09
CA ALA A 82 -13.59 5.04 -0.83
C ALA A 82 -12.96 6.02 -1.82
N GLY A 83 -13.75 6.89 -2.44
CA GLY A 83 -13.24 7.92 -3.35
C GLY A 83 -12.35 8.96 -2.67
N ALA A 84 -12.63 9.30 -1.41
CA ALA A 84 -11.76 10.19 -0.64
C ALA A 84 -10.42 9.53 -0.28
N VAL A 85 -10.43 8.24 0.08
CA VAL A 85 -9.21 7.46 0.31
C VAL A 85 -8.41 7.34 -0.98
N GLU A 86 -9.04 6.95 -2.08
CA GLU A 86 -8.39 6.82 -3.40
C GLU A 86 -7.75 8.15 -3.83
N SER A 87 -8.48 9.26 -3.70
CA SER A 87 -7.94 10.59 -4.03
C SER A 87 -6.71 10.96 -3.19
N GLU A 88 -6.68 10.60 -1.91
CA GLU A 88 -5.53 10.88 -1.05
C GLU A 88 -4.36 9.93 -1.29
N VAL A 89 -4.64 8.65 -1.60
CA VAL A 89 -3.61 7.68 -1.99
C VAL A 89 -2.96 8.10 -3.31
N VAL A 90 -3.73 8.57 -4.30
CA VAL A 90 -3.18 9.09 -5.56
C VAL A 90 -2.27 10.29 -5.31
N LYS A 91 -2.67 11.24 -4.47
CA LYS A 91 -1.81 12.38 -4.10
C LYS A 91 -0.51 11.93 -3.44
N LEU A 92 -0.59 10.99 -2.50
CA LEU A 92 0.59 10.44 -1.84
C LEU A 92 1.49 9.65 -2.81
N LYS A 93 0.90 8.91 -3.76
CA LYS A 93 1.63 8.24 -4.84
C LYS A 93 2.38 9.27 -5.69
N GLU A 94 1.73 10.36 -6.09
CA GLU A 94 2.35 11.45 -6.86
C GLU A 94 3.46 12.16 -6.07
N GLU A 95 3.29 12.36 -4.77
CA GLU A 95 4.30 12.98 -3.90
C GLU A 95 5.52 12.07 -3.66
N SER A 96 5.31 10.76 -3.56
CA SER A 96 6.38 9.77 -3.42
C SER A 96 7.06 9.43 -4.74
N TYR A 97 6.42 9.69 -5.88
CA TYR A 97 6.98 9.40 -7.20
C TYR A 97 8.26 10.20 -7.44
N ARG A 98 9.37 9.49 -7.61
CA ARG A 98 10.66 10.06 -8.01
C ARG A 98 11.11 9.39 -9.30
N PRO A 99 11.03 10.08 -10.44
CA PRO A 99 11.43 9.48 -11.70
C PRO A 99 12.94 9.23 -11.68
N ASN A 100 13.34 7.99 -11.99
CA ASN A 100 14.74 7.60 -12.12
C ASN A 100 15.10 7.53 -13.60
N TYR A 101 16.15 8.24 -14.01
CA TYR A 101 16.57 8.30 -15.41
C TYR A 101 17.96 7.72 -15.57
N HIS A 102 18.11 6.81 -16.54
CA HIS A 102 19.42 6.28 -16.93
C HIS A 102 19.80 6.75 -18.32
N LEU A 103 21.08 7.09 -18.52
CA LEU A 103 21.60 7.52 -19.81
C LEU A 103 21.93 6.29 -20.66
N VAL A 104 21.18 6.08 -21.74
CA VAL A 104 21.40 5.00 -22.70
C VAL A 104 21.97 5.58 -23.99
N ARG A 105 23.03 4.96 -24.52
CA ARG A 105 23.60 5.31 -25.84
C ARG A 105 23.13 4.35 -26.91
N ASP A 106 22.69 4.89 -28.04
CA ASP A 106 22.39 4.09 -29.22
C ASP A 106 23.67 3.67 -29.96
N MET A 107 23.51 2.80 -30.97
CA MET A 107 24.63 2.32 -31.80
C MET A 107 25.28 3.41 -32.67
N TRP A 108 24.66 4.59 -32.77
CA TRP A 108 25.14 5.75 -33.53
C TRP A 108 25.82 6.80 -32.63
N GLY A 109 25.89 6.56 -31.32
CA GLY A 109 26.52 7.45 -30.35
C GLY A 109 25.58 8.53 -29.79
N ASN A 110 24.30 8.57 -30.17
CA ASN A 110 23.34 9.47 -29.55
C ASN A 110 22.97 8.96 -28.15
N SER A 111 22.84 9.88 -27.20
CA SER A 111 22.51 9.54 -25.81
C SER A 111 21.08 9.99 -25.49
N TYR A 112 20.29 9.11 -24.88
CA TYR A 112 18.91 9.38 -24.46
C TYR A 112 18.76 9.09 -22.97
N PHE A 113 17.93 9.87 -22.28
CA PHE A 113 17.48 9.55 -20.94
C PHE A 113 16.30 8.60 -21.05
N LEU A 114 16.45 7.39 -20.52
CA LEU A 114 15.36 6.44 -20.38
C LEU A 114 14.86 6.51 -18.94
N GLU A 115 13.59 6.85 -18.77
CA GLU A 115 12.93 6.74 -17.47
C GLU A 115 12.75 5.25 -17.15
N GLU A 116 13.21 4.84 -15.98
CA GLU A 116 12.99 3.50 -15.45
C GLU A 116 11.55 3.41 -14.96
N GLU A 117 10.83 2.37 -15.38
CA GLU A 117 9.46 2.13 -14.90
C GLU A 117 9.51 1.91 -13.39
N ALA A 118 8.91 2.83 -12.63
CA ALA A 118 8.79 2.68 -11.19
C ALA A 118 7.85 1.52 -10.85
N ASP A 119 8.19 0.75 -9.82
CA ASP A 119 7.29 -0.28 -9.30
C ASP A 119 6.04 0.37 -8.71
N GLU A 120 4.93 0.27 -9.45
CA GLU A 120 3.66 0.85 -9.03
C GLU A 120 3.14 0.24 -7.72
N GLU A 121 3.42 -1.05 -7.48
CA GLU A 121 2.97 -1.73 -6.27
C GLU A 121 3.73 -1.23 -5.04
N GLU A 122 5.03 -0.97 -5.17
CA GLU A 122 5.84 -0.40 -4.11
C GLU A 122 5.40 1.02 -3.77
N LEU A 123 5.16 1.87 -4.79
CA LEU A 123 4.65 3.23 -4.60
C LEU A 123 3.27 3.25 -3.92
N MET A 124 2.36 2.36 -4.34
CA MET A 124 1.04 2.24 -3.72
C MET A 124 1.17 1.79 -2.26
N ARG A 125 2.05 0.84 -1.97
CA ARG A 125 2.32 0.36 -0.60
C ARG A 125 2.88 1.48 0.28
N GLU A 126 3.81 2.27 -0.24
CA GLU A 126 4.35 3.44 0.46
C GLU A 126 3.25 4.47 0.71
N ALA A 127 2.41 4.78 -0.29
CA ALA A 127 1.29 5.71 -0.15
C ALA A 127 0.29 5.25 0.93
N PHE A 128 -0.09 3.97 0.96
CA PHE A 128 -0.94 3.41 2.01
C PHE A 128 -0.31 3.48 3.40
N SER A 129 1.01 3.32 3.50
CA SER A 129 1.73 3.44 4.78
C SER A 129 1.69 4.85 5.38
N ARG A 130 1.60 5.88 4.52
CA ARG A 130 1.52 7.30 4.92
C ARG A 130 0.09 7.81 5.06
N LEU A 131 -0.91 7.05 4.61
CA LEU A 131 -2.30 7.46 4.61
C LEU A 131 -2.81 7.65 6.05
N ASN A 132 -3.22 8.88 6.38
CA ASN A 132 -3.80 9.18 7.68
C ASN A 132 -5.33 9.15 7.63
N MET A 133 -5.93 8.04 8.06
CA MET A 133 -7.40 7.88 8.05
C MET A 133 -8.15 8.95 8.86
N LYS A 134 -7.53 9.57 9.87
CA LYS A 134 -8.17 10.65 10.66
C LYS A 134 -8.31 11.95 9.86
N THR A 135 -7.39 12.24 8.94
CA THR A 135 -7.51 13.42 8.08
C THR A 135 -8.53 13.18 6.98
N VAL A 136 -8.54 11.97 6.40
CA VAL A 136 -9.54 11.55 5.41
C VAL A 136 -10.95 11.61 6.00
N SER A 137 -11.17 11.00 7.17
CA SER A 137 -12.49 11.00 7.81
C SER A 137 -12.98 12.42 8.13
N ARG A 138 -12.09 13.31 8.59
CA ARG A 138 -12.42 14.73 8.80
C ARG A 138 -12.77 15.45 7.50
N LYS A 139 -12.05 15.19 6.40
CA LYS A 139 -12.34 15.76 5.07
C LYS A 139 -13.72 15.29 4.57
N VAL A 140 -14.00 14.00 4.67
CA VAL A 140 -15.29 13.41 4.29
C VAL A 140 -16.42 13.98 5.14
N ALA A 141 -16.27 13.98 6.48
CA ALA A 141 -17.27 14.55 7.38
C ALA A 141 -17.56 16.03 7.05
N ARG A 142 -16.52 16.85 6.82
CA ARG A 142 -16.69 18.25 6.39
C ARG A 142 -17.47 18.38 5.07
N SER A 143 -17.18 17.52 4.09
CA SER A 143 -17.89 17.53 2.81
C SER A 143 -19.36 17.14 2.95
N LEU A 144 -19.70 16.24 3.89
CA LEU A 144 -21.08 15.83 4.16
C LEU A 144 -21.95 16.94 4.72
N PHE A 145 -21.36 17.81 5.55
CA PHE A 145 -22.03 18.92 6.22
C PHE A 145 -21.75 20.28 5.57
N GLN A 146 -21.12 20.32 4.39
CA GLN A 146 -20.75 21.57 3.72
C GLN A 146 -21.95 22.48 3.40
N GLU A 147 -23.11 21.88 3.18
CA GLU A 147 -24.35 22.57 2.79
C GLU A 147 -25.31 22.79 3.97
N TYR A 148 -24.88 22.49 5.20
CA TYR A 148 -25.69 22.77 6.39
C TYR A 148 -25.50 24.21 6.81
N GLU A 149 -26.60 24.95 6.87
CA GLU A 149 -26.68 26.30 7.40
C GLU A 149 -27.25 26.23 8.82
N ILE A 150 -26.57 26.89 9.76
CA ILE A 150 -26.90 26.87 11.19
C ILE A 150 -27.05 28.32 11.62
N ASP A 151 -28.28 28.75 11.84
CA ASP A 151 -28.59 30.12 12.22
C ASP A 151 -29.20 30.16 13.62
N LEU A 152 -28.63 31.01 14.48
CA LEU A 152 -29.18 31.32 15.80
C LEU A 152 -29.99 32.61 15.71
N ASN A 153 -31.22 32.59 16.21
CA ASN A 153 -32.06 33.77 16.27
C ASN A 153 -31.43 34.87 17.15
N HIS A 154 -31.72 36.15 16.87
CA HIS A 154 -31.19 37.30 17.61
C HIS A 154 -31.50 37.30 19.11
N ARG A 155 -32.51 36.55 19.54
CA ARG A 155 -32.88 36.37 20.95
C ARG A 155 -32.09 35.27 21.64
N GLY A 156 -31.44 34.38 20.89
CA GLY A 156 -30.73 33.20 21.40
C GLY A 156 -31.65 32.09 21.89
N ASP A 157 -32.93 32.11 21.55
CA ASP A 157 -33.97 31.16 21.99
C ASP A 157 -34.30 30.11 20.91
N GLU A 158 -33.90 30.31 19.66
CA GLU A 158 -34.20 29.40 18.55
C GLU A 158 -32.96 29.19 17.69
N LEU A 159 -32.62 27.92 17.45
CA LEU A 159 -31.57 27.51 16.53
C LEU A 159 -32.22 26.82 15.33
N THR A 160 -31.91 27.29 14.13
CA THR A 160 -32.42 26.70 12.89
C THR A 160 -31.29 26.01 12.14
N VAL A 161 -31.53 24.77 11.73
CA VAL A 161 -30.61 23.97 10.93
C VAL A 161 -31.28 23.62 9.62
N THR A 162 -30.71 24.10 8.52
CA THR A 162 -31.24 23.86 7.17
C THR A 162 -30.18 23.22 6.27
N SER A 163 -30.60 22.32 5.39
CA SER A 163 -29.77 21.72 4.34
C SER A 163 -30.61 21.57 3.08
N HIS A 164 -30.24 22.32 2.04
CA HIS A 164 -31.00 22.33 0.78
C HIS A 164 -30.91 20.98 0.05
N LYS A 165 -29.73 20.34 0.03
CA LYS A 165 -29.52 19.06 -0.66
C LYS A 165 -30.23 17.89 0.01
N ASP A 166 -30.28 17.89 1.33
CA ASP A 166 -30.96 16.83 2.09
C ASP A 166 -32.46 17.14 2.27
N GLY A 167 -32.90 18.36 1.93
CA GLY A 167 -34.28 18.81 2.15
C GLY A 167 -34.64 18.87 3.64
N VAL A 168 -33.67 19.19 4.48
CA VAL A 168 -33.83 19.27 5.94
C VAL A 168 -34.04 20.72 6.33
N SER A 169 -35.06 20.99 7.14
CA SER A 169 -35.30 22.27 7.79
C SER A 169 -35.85 21.99 9.18
N LYS A 170 -35.03 22.17 10.21
CA LYS A 170 -35.41 21.91 11.60
C LYS A 170 -35.07 23.12 12.46
N ALA A 171 -36.09 23.67 13.11
CA ALA A 171 -35.93 24.65 14.19
C ALA A 171 -35.87 23.91 15.53
N PHE A 172 -35.04 24.40 16.44
CA PHE A 172 -34.87 23.93 17.81
C PHE A 172 -35.17 25.09 18.75
N GLU A 173 -36.24 24.98 19.54
CA GLU A 173 -36.57 25.95 20.59
C GLU A 173 -35.72 25.66 21.83
N ILE A 174 -34.78 26.54 22.13
CA ILE A 174 -33.85 26.46 23.25
C ILE A 174 -34.46 27.26 24.40
N GLY A 175 -34.90 26.56 25.45
CA GLY A 175 -35.58 27.17 26.61
C GLY A 175 -34.72 28.15 27.45
N CYS A 176 -33.52 28.49 27.00
CA CYS A 176 -32.65 29.49 27.60
C CYS A 176 -31.91 30.28 26.52
N ARG A 177 -31.48 31.49 26.88
CA ARG A 177 -30.73 32.37 25.98
C ARG A 177 -29.31 31.82 25.74
N ILE A 178 -29.03 31.51 24.49
CA ILE A 178 -27.70 31.16 23.99
C ILE A 178 -27.02 32.41 23.46
N ASP A 179 -25.77 32.61 23.85
CA ASP A 179 -24.99 33.78 23.44
C ASP A 179 -24.16 33.50 22.18
N ASP A 180 -23.70 32.25 22.00
CA ASP A 180 -22.80 31.88 20.90
C ASP A 180 -22.99 30.43 20.45
N VAL A 181 -22.70 30.16 19.18
CA VAL A 181 -22.75 28.84 18.55
C VAL A 181 -21.39 28.52 17.96
N LYS A 182 -20.81 27.40 18.38
CA LYS A 182 -19.48 26.96 17.94
C LYS A 182 -19.51 25.55 17.41
N VAL A 183 -18.90 25.34 16.24
CA VAL A 183 -18.67 23.97 15.76
C VAL A 183 -17.49 23.37 16.53
N VAL A 184 -17.77 22.40 17.40
CA VAL A 184 -16.77 21.73 18.24
C VAL A 184 -15.98 20.71 17.41
N GLY A 185 -16.69 19.95 16.59
CA GLY A 185 -16.11 18.81 15.90
C GLY A 185 -16.95 18.31 14.74
N CYS A 186 -16.27 17.72 13.77
CA CYS A 186 -16.89 17.06 12.64
C CYS A 186 -16.08 15.79 12.36
N LYS A 187 -16.68 14.63 12.61
CA LYS A 187 -16.01 13.32 12.59
C LYS A 187 -16.92 12.28 11.94
N LEU A 188 -16.34 11.21 11.42
CA LEU A 188 -17.09 10.01 11.08
C LEU A 188 -17.17 9.09 12.30
N ASN A 189 -18.24 8.30 12.38
CA ASN A 189 -18.36 7.20 13.33
C ASN A 189 -17.28 6.13 13.05
N GLU A 190 -17.03 5.26 14.02
CA GLU A 190 -16.07 4.15 13.91
C GLU A 190 -16.43 3.19 12.77
N THR A 191 -17.73 2.98 12.52
CA THR A 191 -18.22 2.17 11.38
C THR A 191 -18.11 2.86 10.03
N LEU A 192 -17.77 4.16 9.99
CA LEU A 192 -17.72 5.01 8.79
C LEU A 192 -19.06 5.18 8.04
N GLU A 193 -20.16 4.68 8.62
CA GLU A 193 -21.51 4.76 8.03
C GLU A 193 -22.18 6.12 8.26
N TYR A 194 -21.82 6.81 9.34
CA TYR A 194 -22.43 8.08 9.72
C TYR A 194 -21.38 9.15 9.97
N GLY A 195 -21.65 10.37 9.48
CA GLY A 195 -20.98 11.59 9.88
C GLY A 195 -21.68 12.21 11.09
N ILE A 196 -20.89 12.71 12.03
CA ILE A 196 -21.35 13.38 13.25
C ILE A 196 -20.81 14.81 13.25
N LEU A 197 -21.72 15.78 13.27
CA LEU A 197 -21.42 17.21 13.45
C LEU A 197 -21.79 17.62 14.88
N GLN A 198 -20.80 18.04 15.66
CA GLN A 198 -20.96 18.48 17.05
C GLN A 198 -20.93 20.01 17.11
N ILE A 199 -22.01 20.58 17.62
CA ILE A 199 -22.24 22.01 17.76
C ILE A 199 -22.40 22.31 19.25
N ALA A 200 -21.54 23.14 19.80
CA ALA A 200 -21.67 23.68 21.15
C ALA A 200 -22.51 24.95 21.10
N LEU A 201 -23.54 24.98 21.93
CA LEU A 201 -24.39 26.13 22.20
C LEU A 201 -23.99 26.68 23.56
N VAL A 202 -23.36 27.86 23.58
CA VAL A 202 -22.81 28.46 24.81
C VAL A 202 -23.92 29.21 25.53
N LYS A 203 -24.25 28.78 26.76
CA LYS A 203 -25.27 29.45 27.59
C LYS A 203 -24.78 30.84 28.01
N SER A 204 -25.71 31.78 28.06
CA SER A 204 -25.47 33.08 28.69
C SER A 204 -25.17 32.94 30.18
N ASP A 205 -24.42 33.89 30.74
CA ASP A 205 -24.06 33.89 32.15
C ASP A 205 -25.28 33.89 33.08
N GLU A 206 -26.41 34.48 32.63
CA GLU A 206 -27.69 34.50 33.36
C GLU A 206 -28.35 33.11 33.49
N CYS A 207 -27.97 32.17 32.62
CA CYS A 207 -28.53 30.83 32.54
C CYS A 207 -27.59 29.76 33.12
N ARG A 208 -26.35 30.11 33.47
CA ARG A 208 -25.40 29.20 34.12
C ARG A 208 -25.94 28.81 35.51
N GLY A 209 -26.17 27.52 35.72
CA GLY A 209 -26.65 26.96 37.00
C GLY A 209 -28.14 26.61 37.07
N LYS A 210 -28.94 26.86 36.02
CA LYS A 210 -30.33 26.39 35.93
C LYS A 210 -30.39 25.11 35.10
N THR A 211 -30.64 23.97 35.74
CA THR A 211 -30.65 22.62 35.11
C THR A 211 -32.02 22.19 34.56
N ASP A 212 -33.09 22.93 34.87
CA ASP A 212 -34.46 22.45 34.61
C ASP A 212 -34.91 22.54 33.13
N ASN A 213 -34.03 22.97 32.23
CA ASN A 213 -34.40 23.28 30.84
C ASN A 213 -34.18 22.14 29.84
N LEU A 214 -33.37 21.12 30.17
CA LEU A 214 -33.09 20.01 29.24
C LEU A 214 -34.35 19.16 28.97
N ALA A 215 -35.18 18.95 29.99
CA ALA A 215 -36.42 18.18 29.86
C ALA A 215 -37.39 18.79 28.85
N ARG A 216 -37.48 20.12 28.78
CA ARG A 216 -38.32 20.81 27.77
C ARG A 216 -37.80 20.63 26.35
N LEU A 217 -36.47 20.66 26.17
CA LEU A 217 -35.84 20.48 24.87
C LEU A 217 -36.04 19.05 24.34
N ILE A 218 -35.92 18.05 25.21
CA ILE A 218 -36.13 16.63 24.86
C ILE A 218 -37.62 16.33 24.64
N GLN A 219 -38.51 16.83 25.51
CA GLN A 219 -39.96 16.61 25.40
C GLN A 219 -40.51 17.11 24.05
N TRP A 220 -40.02 18.26 23.56
CA TRP A 220 -40.47 18.81 22.29
C TRP A 220 -40.04 17.97 21.06
N SER A 221 -38.91 17.27 21.14
CA SER A 221 -38.48 16.35 20.07
C SER A 221 -39.42 15.15 19.88
N GLN A 222 -40.16 14.77 20.92
CA GLN A 222 -41.04 13.60 20.93
C GLN A 222 -42.52 13.98 20.73
N SER A 223 -42.92 15.22 21.04
CA SER A 223 -44.33 15.64 21.02
C SER A 223 -44.95 15.85 19.63
N GLN A 224 -44.22 15.68 18.51
CA GLN A 224 -44.79 15.85 17.17
C GLN A 224 -45.40 14.58 16.55
N SER A 225 -45.45 13.44 17.27
CA SER A 225 -45.96 12.18 16.72
C SER A 225 -47.32 11.70 17.26
N THR A 226 -47.92 12.34 18.27
CA THR A 226 -49.18 11.85 18.85
C THR A 226 -50.01 12.99 19.42
N GLY A 227 -51.16 13.30 18.83
CA GLY A 227 -52.11 14.25 19.39
C GLY A 227 -53.44 14.27 18.65
N ASN A 228 -54.47 13.67 19.28
CA ASN A 228 -55.92 13.91 19.21
C ASN A 228 -56.59 12.68 19.87
N SER A 229 -57.60 12.72 20.72
CA SER A 229 -58.58 13.75 21.11
C SER A 229 -59.30 13.19 22.35
N GLU A 230 -59.29 13.91 23.48
CA GLU A 230 -60.04 13.55 24.69
C GLU A 230 -61.26 14.46 24.78
N GLU A 231 -62.47 13.97 24.45
CA GLU A 231 -63.76 14.56 24.85
C GLU A 231 -64.98 13.71 24.40
N GLU A 232 -64.99 12.39 24.64
CA GLU A 232 -66.21 11.55 24.59
C GLU A 232 -66.39 10.73 25.91
N GLU A 233 -65.88 11.32 27.00
CA GLU A 233 -65.56 10.69 28.28
C GLU A 233 -66.78 10.49 29.21
N SER A 234 -67.80 9.72 28.82
CA SER A 234 -68.71 9.14 29.83
C SER A 234 -69.58 7.97 29.36
N GLN A 235 -69.92 7.92 28.07
CA GLN A 235 -70.53 6.71 27.47
C GLN A 235 -69.51 5.91 26.65
N GLU A 236 -68.39 6.54 26.27
CA GLU A 236 -67.23 5.87 25.70
C GLU A 236 -66.44 5.11 26.77
N SER A 237 -66.44 5.49 28.05
CA SER A 237 -65.69 4.79 29.13
C SER A 237 -65.96 3.28 29.25
N GLU A 238 -67.19 2.81 29.03
CA GLU A 238 -67.51 1.36 29.05
C GLU A 238 -67.18 0.65 27.73
N LYS A 239 -67.37 1.32 26.58
CA LYS A 239 -66.92 0.81 25.27
C LYS A 239 -65.40 0.86 25.14
N ALA A 240 -64.75 1.84 25.73
CA ALA A 240 -63.32 2.05 25.84
C ALA A 240 -62.72 1.08 26.84
N ARG A 241 -63.40 0.69 27.93
CA ARG A 241 -62.94 -0.46 28.73
C ARG A 241 -62.98 -1.76 27.95
N ARG A 242 -64.06 -2.05 27.21
CA ARG A 242 -64.13 -3.27 26.38
C ARG A 242 -63.19 -3.21 25.16
N ALA A 243 -63.02 -2.04 24.55
CA ALA A 243 -62.07 -1.82 23.47
C ALA A 243 -60.63 -1.86 23.98
N ALA A 244 -60.33 -1.28 25.14
CA ALA A 244 -59.01 -1.36 25.78
C ALA A 244 -58.70 -2.78 26.29
N GLU A 245 -59.70 -3.55 26.72
CA GLU A 245 -59.50 -4.95 27.13
C GLU A 245 -59.30 -5.86 25.91
N ALA A 246 -60.01 -5.60 24.79
CA ALA A 246 -59.77 -6.26 23.51
C ALA A 246 -58.43 -5.83 22.87
N GLU A 247 -58.05 -4.56 22.97
CA GLU A 247 -56.77 -4.02 22.50
C GLU A 247 -55.61 -4.49 23.39
N ALA A 248 -55.83 -4.66 24.70
CA ALA A 248 -54.86 -5.29 25.59
C ALA A 248 -54.69 -6.79 25.29
N GLN A 249 -55.75 -7.51 24.94
CA GLN A 249 -55.65 -8.89 24.47
C GLN A 249 -54.96 -8.99 23.11
N GLU A 250 -55.30 -8.12 22.16
CA GLU A 250 -54.64 -8.07 20.85
C GLU A 250 -53.16 -7.63 20.97
N ALA A 251 -52.84 -6.71 21.87
CA ALA A 251 -51.47 -6.32 22.18
C ALA A 251 -50.70 -7.45 22.88
N ALA A 252 -51.35 -8.24 23.75
CA ALA A 252 -50.74 -9.42 24.37
C ALA A 252 -50.47 -10.52 23.32
N ASP A 253 -51.43 -10.78 22.43
CA ASP A 253 -51.27 -11.76 21.35
C ASP A 253 -50.19 -11.32 20.36
N LYS A 254 -50.13 -10.03 20.00
CA LYS A 254 -49.04 -9.45 19.19
C LYS A 254 -47.69 -9.51 19.90
N ALA A 255 -47.65 -9.29 21.21
CA ALA A 255 -46.40 -9.41 21.98
C ALA A 255 -45.90 -10.87 22.02
N ILE A 256 -46.80 -11.85 22.10
CA ILE A 256 -46.47 -13.27 22.01
C ILE A 256 -45.96 -13.61 20.60
N GLU A 257 -46.62 -13.13 19.55
CA GLU A 257 -46.21 -13.36 18.17
C GLU A 257 -44.86 -12.69 17.85
N GLU A 258 -44.64 -11.46 18.34
CA GLU A 258 -43.34 -10.78 18.23
C GLU A 258 -42.24 -11.51 19.01
N ALA A 259 -42.52 -12.05 20.19
CA ALA A 259 -41.57 -12.85 20.95
C ALA A 259 -41.18 -14.14 20.20
N ASP A 260 -42.15 -14.82 19.59
CA ASP A 260 -41.92 -16.01 18.76
C ASP A 260 -41.12 -15.70 17.49
N ILE A 261 -41.38 -14.56 16.84
CA ILE A 261 -40.61 -14.09 15.69
C ILE A 261 -39.17 -13.76 16.11
N ARG A 262 -38.99 -13.04 17.23
CA ARG A 262 -37.66 -12.71 17.76
C ARG A 262 -36.88 -13.98 18.12
N ALA A 263 -37.50 -14.95 18.78
CA ALA A 263 -36.86 -16.22 19.11
C ALA A 263 -36.42 -17.01 17.86
N LYS A 264 -37.25 -17.01 16.79
CA LYS A 264 -36.89 -17.65 15.51
C LYS A 264 -35.73 -16.93 14.81
N VAL A 265 -35.71 -15.60 14.83
CA VAL A 265 -34.64 -14.80 14.25
C VAL A 265 -33.34 -15.02 15.03
N GLU A 266 -33.38 -15.00 16.36
CA GLU A 266 -32.22 -15.25 17.21
C GLU A 266 -31.66 -16.66 17.01
N ALA A 267 -32.52 -17.69 16.93
CA ALA A 267 -32.09 -19.05 16.61
C ALA A 267 -31.46 -19.16 15.22
N GLN A 268 -31.99 -18.44 14.22
CA GLN A 268 -31.42 -18.43 12.88
C GLN A 268 -30.06 -17.72 12.83
N VAL A 269 -29.89 -16.63 13.59
CA VAL A 269 -28.62 -15.91 13.72
C VAL A 269 -27.59 -16.79 14.44
N ALA A 270 -27.98 -17.45 15.53
CA ALA A 270 -27.10 -18.38 16.25
C ALA A 270 -26.63 -19.53 15.36
N ALA A 271 -27.54 -20.16 14.59
CA ALA A 271 -27.20 -21.23 13.66
C ALA A 271 -26.26 -20.77 12.52
N LYS A 272 -26.44 -19.54 12.02
CA LYS A 272 -25.52 -18.95 11.02
C LYS A 272 -24.13 -18.70 11.60
N LEU A 273 -24.06 -18.18 12.82
CA LEU A 273 -22.80 -17.91 13.51
C LEU A 273 -22.03 -19.20 13.78
N GLU A 274 -22.72 -20.26 14.21
CA GLU A 274 -22.11 -21.58 14.43
C GLU A 274 -21.58 -22.19 13.12
N ALA A 275 -22.35 -22.13 12.04
CA ALA A 275 -21.91 -22.58 10.72
C ALA A 275 -20.69 -21.79 10.19
N GLU A 276 -20.63 -20.48 10.46
CA GLU A 276 -19.47 -19.65 10.10
C GLU A 276 -18.22 -20.02 10.89
N ILE A 277 -18.35 -20.28 12.20
CA ILE A 277 -17.25 -20.74 13.05
C ILE A 277 -16.74 -22.11 12.58
N GLU A 278 -17.63 -23.03 12.22
CA GLU A 278 -17.24 -24.33 11.67
C GLU A 278 -16.56 -24.20 10.31
N ALA A 279 -17.07 -23.35 9.42
CA ALA A 279 -16.45 -23.09 8.12
C ALA A 279 -15.04 -22.51 8.27
N ARG A 280 -14.85 -21.58 9.21
CA ARG A 280 -13.54 -20.99 9.50
C ARG A 280 -12.55 -22.01 10.07
N LYS A 281 -13.00 -22.90 10.96
CA LYS A 281 -12.18 -24.01 11.47
C LYS A 281 -11.79 -25.00 10.37
N ALA A 282 -12.72 -25.33 9.48
CA ALA A 282 -12.46 -26.22 8.34
C ALA A 282 -11.47 -25.59 7.34
N GLU A 283 -11.57 -24.29 7.08
CA GLU A 283 -10.61 -23.57 6.23
C GLU A 283 -9.22 -23.54 6.85
N GLU A 284 -9.12 -23.30 8.15
CA GLU A 284 -7.84 -23.32 8.87
C GLU A 284 -7.18 -24.71 8.84
N GLN A 285 -7.97 -25.78 8.98
CA GLN A 285 -7.48 -27.15 8.82
C GLN A 285 -6.97 -27.41 7.40
N ARG A 286 -7.69 -26.97 6.36
CA ARG A 286 -7.24 -27.09 4.97
C ARG A 286 -5.93 -26.35 4.71
N LYS A 287 -5.78 -25.14 5.26
CA LYS A 287 -4.53 -24.37 5.16
C LYS A 287 -3.36 -25.08 5.83
N LYS A 288 -3.58 -25.67 7.01
CA LYS A 288 -2.56 -26.47 7.73
C LYS A 288 -2.16 -27.72 6.95
N GLU A 289 -3.12 -28.46 6.39
CA GLU A 289 -2.84 -29.64 5.55
C GLU A 289 -2.08 -29.26 4.27
N GLU A 290 -2.45 -28.16 3.63
CA GLU A 290 -1.76 -27.67 2.44
C GLU A 290 -0.32 -27.22 2.74
N GLN A 291 -0.11 -26.53 3.86
CA GLN A 291 1.23 -26.18 4.35
C GLN A 291 2.09 -27.42 4.58
N GLN A 292 1.57 -28.42 5.30
CA GLN A 292 2.29 -29.68 5.53
C GLN A 292 2.62 -30.40 4.22
N ARG A 293 1.69 -30.40 3.25
CA ARG A 293 1.92 -30.99 1.93
C ARG A 293 3.00 -30.25 1.14
N ASN A 294 3.07 -28.93 1.27
CA ASN A 294 4.10 -28.12 0.62
C ASN A 294 5.47 -28.31 1.29
N GLU A 295 5.54 -28.33 2.62
CA GLU A 295 6.76 -28.66 3.37
C GLU A 295 7.29 -30.06 3.02
N GLU A 296 6.41 -31.06 2.90
CA GLU A 296 6.82 -32.41 2.50
C GLU A 296 7.37 -32.46 1.07
N LYS A 297 6.74 -31.73 0.14
CA LYS A 297 7.24 -31.60 -1.25
C LYS A 297 8.61 -30.93 -1.27
N GLU A 298 8.79 -29.86 -0.51
CA GLU A 298 10.07 -29.16 -0.43
C GLU A 298 11.15 -30.05 0.19
N ARG A 299 10.83 -30.80 1.25
CA ARG A 299 11.76 -31.78 1.84
C ARG A 299 12.17 -32.85 0.84
N LYS A 300 11.23 -33.38 0.05
CA LYS A 300 11.50 -34.35 -1.03
C LYS A 300 12.35 -33.75 -2.14
N GLN A 301 12.13 -32.48 -2.51
CA GLN A 301 12.95 -31.79 -3.50
C GLN A 301 14.38 -31.57 -3.02
N ARG A 302 14.57 -31.12 -1.78
CA ARG A 302 15.90 -30.95 -1.16
C ARG A 302 16.65 -32.28 -1.07
N GLU A 303 15.97 -33.38 -0.71
CA GLU A 303 16.58 -34.72 -0.70
C GLU A 303 16.99 -35.18 -2.10
N ALA A 304 16.13 -34.95 -3.11
CA ALA A 304 16.43 -35.29 -4.49
C ALA A 304 17.61 -34.46 -5.06
N GLU A 305 17.71 -33.19 -4.70
CA GLU A 305 18.82 -32.32 -5.09
C GLU A 305 20.14 -32.77 -4.46
N LEU A 306 20.14 -33.09 -3.16
CA LEU A 306 21.32 -33.65 -2.47
C LEU A 306 21.79 -34.95 -3.13
N ARG A 307 20.88 -35.85 -3.48
CA ARG A 307 21.21 -37.08 -4.22
C ARG A 307 21.80 -36.80 -5.60
N ARG A 308 21.30 -35.78 -6.31
CA ARG A 308 21.87 -35.36 -7.60
C ARG A 308 23.29 -34.82 -7.45
N ARG A 309 23.54 -33.96 -6.45
CA ARG A 309 24.88 -33.43 -6.18
C ARG A 309 25.89 -34.53 -5.86
N ILE A 310 25.51 -35.49 -5.01
CA ILE A 310 26.37 -36.64 -4.68
C ILE A 310 26.68 -37.47 -5.94
N ALA A 311 25.68 -37.75 -6.78
CA ALA A 311 25.88 -38.51 -8.01
C ALA A 311 26.75 -37.78 -9.05
N GLU A 312 26.65 -36.45 -9.12
CA GLU A 312 27.48 -35.62 -9.97
C GLU A 312 28.94 -35.60 -9.50
N GLU A 313 29.17 -35.46 -8.19
CA GLU A 313 30.51 -35.50 -7.60
C GLU A 313 31.20 -36.86 -7.84
N GLU A 314 30.45 -37.97 -7.76
CA GLU A 314 30.99 -39.30 -8.11
C GLU A 314 31.35 -39.41 -9.59
N ARG A 315 30.54 -38.84 -10.49
CA ARG A 315 30.84 -38.82 -11.93
C ARG A 315 32.09 -38.02 -12.22
N GLU A 316 32.25 -36.86 -11.60
CA GLU A 316 33.47 -36.06 -11.72
C GLU A 316 34.71 -36.82 -11.24
N LYS A 317 34.62 -37.53 -10.12
CA LYS A 317 35.73 -38.34 -9.59
C LYS A 317 36.14 -39.42 -10.59
N ARG A 318 35.18 -40.10 -11.23
CA ARG A 318 35.45 -41.10 -12.27
C ARG A 318 36.12 -40.49 -13.51
N VAL A 319 35.60 -39.36 -14.00
CA VAL A 319 36.19 -38.65 -15.15
C VAL A 319 37.61 -38.18 -14.84
N LYS A 320 37.86 -37.64 -13.64
CA LYS A 320 39.19 -37.23 -13.19
C LYS A 320 40.15 -38.42 -13.12
N GLU A 321 39.70 -39.58 -12.65
CA GLU A 321 40.52 -40.80 -12.62
C GLU A 321 40.87 -41.32 -14.02
N GLU A 322 39.89 -41.38 -14.93
CA GLU A 322 40.11 -41.78 -16.32
C GLU A 322 41.07 -40.83 -17.04
N ALA A 323 40.92 -39.51 -16.85
CA ALA A 323 41.83 -38.52 -17.39
C ALA A 323 43.27 -38.70 -16.85
N ARG A 324 43.44 -39.07 -15.58
CA ARG A 324 44.77 -39.40 -15.02
C ARG A 324 45.36 -40.64 -15.67
N ARG A 325 44.57 -41.70 -15.87
CA ARG A 325 45.03 -42.94 -16.55
C ARG A 325 45.48 -42.65 -17.99
N LEU A 326 44.73 -41.84 -18.71
CA LEU A 326 45.05 -41.47 -20.10
C LEU A 326 46.32 -40.62 -20.18
N LYS A 327 46.52 -39.66 -19.26
CA LYS A 327 47.78 -38.90 -19.15
C LYS A 327 48.97 -39.79 -18.83
N GLU A 328 48.79 -40.78 -17.96
CA GLU A 328 49.85 -41.73 -17.62
C GLU A 328 50.24 -42.60 -18.83
N GLN A 329 49.27 -43.06 -19.62
CA GLN A 329 49.53 -43.80 -20.87
C GLN A 329 50.30 -42.94 -21.88
N GLN A 330 49.87 -41.70 -22.12
CA GLN A 330 50.60 -40.77 -23.00
C GLN A 330 52.03 -40.51 -22.54
N LEU A 331 52.27 -40.43 -21.23
CA LEU A 331 53.62 -40.28 -20.68
C LEU A 331 54.47 -41.54 -20.90
N LYS A 332 53.89 -42.74 -20.76
CA LYS A 332 54.58 -44.01 -21.04
C LYS A 332 54.95 -44.13 -22.52
N GLU A 333 54.03 -43.78 -23.43
CA GLU A 333 54.28 -43.77 -24.88
C GLU A 333 55.38 -42.78 -25.26
N LYS A 334 55.32 -41.54 -24.75
CA LYS A 334 56.38 -40.53 -24.98
C LYS A 334 57.74 -41.01 -24.47
N LYS A 335 57.79 -41.65 -23.31
CA LYS A 335 59.03 -42.23 -22.76
C LYS A 335 59.56 -43.36 -23.64
N ALA A 336 58.69 -44.26 -24.09
CA ALA A 336 59.07 -45.36 -24.98
C ALA A 336 59.64 -44.83 -26.30
N PHE A 337 58.99 -43.84 -26.90
CA PHE A 337 59.43 -43.17 -28.12
C PHE A 337 60.82 -42.52 -27.96
N LEU A 338 61.07 -41.84 -26.84
CA LEU A 338 62.37 -41.24 -26.52
C LEU A 338 63.48 -42.30 -26.38
N ILE A 339 63.19 -43.43 -25.73
CA ILE A 339 64.12 -44.55 -25.59
C ILE A 339 64.45 -45.14 -26.97
N GLU A 340 63.45 -45.30 -27.84
CA GLU A 340 63.64 -45.80 -29.20
C GLU A 340 64.46 -44.84 -30.06
N GLN A 341 64.20 -43.53 -29.97
CA GLN A 341 64.98 -42.51 -30.67
C GLN A 341 66.45 -42.52 -30.21
N GLN A 342 66.71 -42.70 -28.90
CA GLN A 342 68.06 -42.84 -28.38
C GLN A 342 68.76 -44.12 -28.89
N ARG A 343 68.06 -45.25 -28.95
CA ARG A 343 68.61 -46.50 -29.53
C ARG A 343 68.96 -46.33 -31.01
N ALA A 344 68.09 -45.68 -31.78
CA ALA A 344 68.36 -45.38 -33.19
C ALA A 344 69.57 -44.45 -33.37
N LYS A 345 69.73 -43.43 -32.51
CA LYS A 345 70.93 -42.57 -32.50
C LYS A 345 72.21 -43.34 -32.17
N ARG A 346 72.18 -44.29 -31.23
CA ARG A 346 73.33 -45.16 -30.90
C ARG A 346 73.70 -46.08 -32.06
N LEU A 347 72.74 -46.68 -32.74
CA LEU A 347 72.99 -47.49 -33.93
C LEU A 347 73.62 -46.66 -35.06
N ARG A 348 73.16 -45.42 -35.26
CA ARG A 348 73.77 -44.50 -36.25
C ARG A 348 75.19 -44.07 -35.87
N SER A 349 75.46 -43.82 -34.60
CA SER A 349 76.82 -43.46 -34.15
C SER A 349 77.77 -44.65 -34.14
N GLU A 350 77.28 -45.87 -33.95
CA GLU A 350 78.06 -47.10 -34.13
C GLU A 350 78.36 -47.37 -35.61
N GLN A 351 77.42 -47.12 -36.52
CA GLN A 351 77.68 -47.17 -37.97
C GLN A 351 78.70 -46.10 -38.39
N ALA A 352 78.62 -44.89 -37.83
CA ALA A 352 79.58 -43.80 -38.11
C ALA A 352 81.00 -44.06 -37.57
N LYS A 353 81.18 -44.98 -36.60
CA LYS A 353 82.51 -45.34 -36.05
C LYS A 353 83.34 -46.28 -36.94
N THR A 354 82.80 -46.74 -38.07
CA THR A 354 83.53 -47.58 -39.04
C THR A 354 84.15 -46.81 -40.21
N ALA A 355 84.04 -45.48 -40.24
CA ALA A 355 84.65 -44.64 -41.27
C ALA A 355 85.58 -43.56 -40.67
N SER A 356 86.88 -43.80 -40.82
CA SER A 356 87.90 -42.81 -41.23
C SER A 356 88.23 -41.59 -40.34
N SER A 357 89.37 -41.71 -39.62
CA SER A 357 90.53 -40.78 -39.51
C SER A 357 90.31 -39.29 -39.10
N PRO A 358 91.40 -38.49 -38.95
CA PRO A 358 92.23 -38.37 -37.76
C PRO A 358 92.07 -37.03 -37.02
N LYS A 359 92.63 -36.98 -35.81
CA LYS A 359 92.76 -35.79 -34.94
C LYS A 359 93.16 -34.52 -35.69
N THR A 360 92.32 -33.49 -35.59
CA THR A 360 92.70 -32.09 -35.76
C THR A 360 92.49 -31.35 -34.45
N VAL A 361 93.60 -30.89 -33.90
CA VAL A 361 93.69 -29.91 -32.82
C VAL A 361 93.33 -28.56 -33.42
N THR A 362 92.30 -27.89 -32.88
CA THR A 362 92.02 -26.49 -33.19
C THR A 362 91.95 -25.68 -31.90
N ILE A 363 92.73 -24.61 -31.95
CA ILE A 363 93.07 -23.64 -30.93
C ILE A 363 91.89 -22.69 -30.70
N ASN A 364 91.59 -22.41 -29.43
CA ASN A 364 90.61 -21.42 -28.99
C ASN A 364 91.02 -20.01 -29.43
N ILE A 365 90.09 -19.28 -30.05
CA ILE A 365 90.15 -17.81 -30.15
C ILE A 365 88.81 -17.27 -29.66
N ASN A 366 88.88 -16.56 -28.53
CA ASN A 366 87.82 -15.72 -27.98
C ASN A 366 87.47 -14.61 -28.97
N PHE A 367 86.19 -14.45 -29.27
CA PHE A 367 85.61 -13.15 -29.63
C PHE A 367 84.40 -12.91 -28.73
N GLY A 368 84.49 -11.87 -27.92
CA GLY A 368 83.37 -11.37 -27.15
C GLY A 368 82.29 -10.84 -28.07
N ASN A 369 81.04 -11.01 -27.64
CA ASN A 369 79.98 -10.11 -28.04
C ASN A 369 79.13 -9.83 -26.80
N ASP A 370 79.14 -8.55 -26.44
CA ASP A 370 78.29 -7.89 -25.46
C ASP A 370 76.85 -7.84 -25.97
N ASP A 371 75.94 -7.57 -25.03
CA ASP A 371 74.53 -7.19 -25.20
C ASP A 371 73.53 -8.27 -25.66
N SER A 372 72.86 -8.91 -24.69
CA SER A 372 71.58 -8.40 -24.16
C SER A 372 70.72 -9.50 -23.52
N ASN A 373 70.16 -9.13 -22.37
CA ASN A 373 68.94 -9.62 -21.75
C ASN A 373 68.79 -11.09 -21.30
N GLU A 374 68.45 -11.16 -20.01
CA GLU A 374 67.54 -12.10 -19.36
C GLU A 374 68.03 -13.52 -19.02
N ARG A 375 68.05 -13.73 -17.68
CA ARG A 375 67.77 -14.96 -16.92
C ARG A 375 68.93 -15.83 -16.41
N GLU A 376 68.86 -15.95 -15.08
CA GLU A 376 68.98 -17.16 -14.26
C GLU A 376 70.36 -17.74 -13.95
N ASP A 377 70.76 -17.52 -12.69
CA ASP A 377 71.69 -18.35 -11.92
C ASP A 377 71.10 -19.74 -11.65
N THR A 378 71.83 -20.78 -12.05
CA THR A 378 71.65 -22.15 -11.58
C THR A 378 72.42 -22.39 -10.27
N LYS A 379 71.72 -22.85 -9.23
CA LYS A 379 72.24 -23.83 -8.28
C LYS A 379 71.23 -24.95 -8.09
N GLU A 380 71.52 -26.09 -8.70
CA GLU A 380 70.93 -27.38 -8.35
C GLU A 380 71.49 -27.83 -6.98
N ARG A 381 70.62 -27.92 -5.97
CA ARG A 381 70.53 -29.07 -5.04
C ARG A 381 69.35 -28.88 -4.10
N SER A 382 68.35 -29.74 -4.30
CA SER A 382 67.17 -30.06 -3.49
C SER A 382 65.83 -29.69 -4.15
N ASP A 383 65.45 -30.53 -5.12
CA ASP A 383 64.11 -30.59 -5.70
C ASP A 383 63.11 -31.13 -4.66
N SER A 384 62.84 -30.30 -3.66
CA SER A 384 61.55 -30.32 -2.97
C SER A 384 60.68 -29.34 -3.72
N LEU A 385 59.80 -29.87 -4.57
CA LEU A 385 58.68 -29.12 -5.15
C LEU A 385 57.81 -28.64 -3.99
N ARG A 386 58.21 -27.52 -3.39
CA ARG A 386 57.36 -26.63 -2.64
C ARG A 386 56.25 -26.25 -3.61
N ARG A 387 55.11 -26.91 -3.43
CA ARG A 387 53.82 -26.38 -3.88
C ARG A 387 53.85 -24.90 -3.53
N TYR A 388 53.56 -24.04 -4.50
CA TYR A 388 52.92 -22.78 -4.18
C TYR A 388 51.63 -23.16 -3.45
N GLN A 389 51.73 -23.33 -2.13
CA GLN A 389 50.68 -22.87 -1.25
C GLN A 389 50.66 -21.38 -1.55
N SER A 390 49.71 -20.97 -2.39
CA SER A 390 48.99 -19.73 -2.12
C SER A 390 48.86 -19.62 -0.61
N PRO A 391 49.19 -18.47 0.02
CA PRO A 391 48.92 -18.32 1.44
C PRO A 391 47.48 -18.82 1.61
N ILE A 392 47.34 -19.89 2.38
CA ILE A 392 46.03 -20.27 2.86
C ILE A 392 45.68 -19.01 3.63
N LEU A 393 44.80 -18.20 3.05
CA LEU A 393 43.99 -17.29 3.83
C LEU A 393 43.38 -18.24 4.84
N GLU A 394 44.02 -18.34 6.00
CA GLU A 394 43.31 -18.72 7.20
C GLU A 394 42.03 -17.91 7.10
N ASP A 395 40.89 -18.60 7.13
CA ASP A 395 39.63 -17.95 7.40
C ASP A 395 39.85 -17.29 8.76
N VAL A 396 40.38 -16.06 8.73
CA VAL A 396 40.44 -15.19 9.89
C VAL A 396 38.96 -15.00 10.13
N ASP A 397 38.47 -15.67 11.17
CA ASP A 397 37.15 -15.45 11.71
C ASP A 397 37.10 -13.96 12.04
N ASP A 398 36.64 -13.18 11.07
CA ASP A 398 36.54 -11.75 11.21
C ASP A 398 35.57 -11.54 12.36
N ALA A 399 36.10 -11.05 13.47
CA ALA A 399 35.32 -10.76 14.67
C ALA A 399 34.14 -9.82 14.34
N GLU A 400 34.21 -9.13 13.21
CA GLU A 400 33.15 -8.34 12.60
C GLU A 400 32.00 -9.18 12.03
N ILE A 401 32.28 -10.29 11.34
CA ILE A 401 31.25 -11.24 10.86
C ILE A 401 30.55 -11.92 12.04
N GLN A 402 31.30 -12.27 13.10
CA GLN A 402 30.71 -12.80 14.33
C GLN A 402 29.82 -11.75 15.03
N ARG A 403 30.27 -10.49 15.15
CA ARG A 403 29.43 -9.40 15.68
C ARG A 403 28.18 -9.16 14.85
N PHE A 404 28.27 -9.25 13.52
CA PHE A 404 27.13 -9.08 12.64
C PHE A 404 26.10 -10.20 12.84
N ASN A 405 26.54 -11.46 12.93
CA ASN A 405 25.67 -12.60 13.20
C ASN A 405 25.07 -12.56 14.63
N GLU A 406 25.81 -12.06 15.62
CA GLU A 406 25.27 -11.78 16.97
C GLU A 406 24.24 -10.65 16.97
N SER A 407 24.43 -9.63 16.12
CA SER A 407 23.47 -8.52 15.99
C SER A 407 22.15 -8.95 15.33
N LEU A 408 22.20 -9.91 14.39
CA LEU A 408 21.03 -10.50 13.76
C LEU A 408 20.21 -11.40 14.69
N SER A 409 20.86 -12.07 15.64
CA SER A 409 20.19 -12.93 16.62
C SER A 409 19.65 -12.19 17.84
N ARG A 410 20.12 -10.96 18.09
CA ARG A 410 19.51 -10.06 19.07
C ARG A 410 18.30 -9.37 18.45
N SER A 411 17.12 -9.95 18.67
CA SER A 411 15.85 -9.23 18.49
C SER A 411 15.91 -7.89 19.25
N PRO A 412 15.59 -6.75 18.61
CA PRO A 412 15.72 -5.44 19.22
C PRO A 412 14.83 -5.36 20.47
N GLN A 413 15.45 -5.40 21.65
CA GLN A 413 14.80 -5.05 22.91
C GLN A 413 14.70 -3.52 23.00
N GLY A 414 13.95 -2.93 22.08
CA GLY A 414 13.46 -1.57 22.22
C GLY A 414 12.29 -1.61 23.20
N SER A 415 12.55 -1.37 24.48
CA SER A 415 11.49 -0.99 25.41
C SER A 415 10.81 0.26 24.83
N PRO A 416 9.50 0.23 24.54
CA PRO A 416 8.80 1.40 24.05
C PRO A 416 8.83 2.46 25.15
N ILE A 417 9.53 3.56 24.90
CA ILE A 417 9.42 4.77 25.70
C ILE A 417 8.05 5.36 25.36
N LEU A 418 7.06 5.03 26.19
CA LEU A 418 5.78 5.74 26.22
C LEU A 418 6.05 7.07 26.91
N GLU A 419 6.29 8.13 26.12
CA GLU A 419 6.10 9.49 26.60
C GLU A 419 4.58 9.67 26.80
N GLU A 420 4.15 9.74 28.05
CA GLU A 420 2.79 10.16 28.42
C GLU A 420 2.56 11.59 27.91
N ILE A 421 1.61 11.74 26.98
CA ILE A 421 1.05 13.03 26.52
C ILE A 421 -0.35 13.18 27.10
#